data_AF-A0A7D7S956-F1
#
_entry.id   AF-A0A7D7S956-F1
#
_cell.length_a   1.000
_cell.length_b   1.000
_cell.length_c   1.000
_cell.angle_alpha   90.00
_cell.angle_beta   90.00
_cell.angle_gamma   90.00
#
_symmetry.space_group_name_H-M   'P 1'
#
loop_
_entity.id
_entity.type
_entity.pdbx_description
1 polymer ?
#
loop_
_entity_poly.entity_id
_entity_poly.type
_entity_poly.pdbx_seq_one_letter_code
_entity_poly.pdbx_strand_id
1 'polypeptide(L)'
;MKILDKDYKMKVTPEQSRAVQEACFANDIVWNGDDSKTIIYTERPYLYIRACGTITCGAEGEEAFFDNAKLCPIEPESIIAMLNSKPKGHPHAELMAQYAEDAAETDKPWVWWEFFIAADEYGDDRWVTCNRPITWETQKQYRRKPDIIKIGKHEFPLPMQTAPTDGTRYWYVNQYSYGFKSDSMVWTSHNVDSNRLNAGMCHLTKDAAEQHADVLNAINRGDVE
;
A
#
# COMPACT_ATOMS: atom_id res chain seq x y z
N MET A 1 -6.70 12.76 -17.62
CA MET A 1 -5.87 11.73 -18.29
C MET A 1 -5.45 10.63 -17.31
N LYS A 2 -5.97 9.42 -17.53
CA LYS A 2 -5.60 8.23 -16.76
C LYS A 2 -4.27 7.68 -17.30
N ILE A 3 -3.26 7.56 -16.43
CA ILE A 3 -1.95 7.03 -16.81
C ILE A 3 -1.98 5.51 -16.66
N LEU A 4 -1.70 4.79 -17.74
CA LEU A 4 -1.54 3.34 -17.72
C LEU A 4 -0.11 3.00 -17.31
N ASP A 5 0.07 1.87 -16.62
CA ASP A 5 1.39 1.42 -16.15
C ASP A 5 2.26 0.84 -17.27
N LYS A 6 1.66 0.42 -18.38
CA LYS A 6 2.36 -0.13 -19.56
C LYS A 6 1.53 0.02 -20.84
N ASP A 7 2.14 -0.38 -21.95
CA ASP A 7 1.47 -0.47 -23.25
C ASP A 7 0.72 -1.80 -23.41
N TYR A 8 -0.49 -1.75 -23.97
CA TYR A 8 -1.39 -2.89 -24.13
C TYR A 8 -1.72 -3.17 -25.58
N LYS A 9 -1.95 -4.44 -25.89
CA LYS A 9 -2.49 -4.92 -27.17
C LYS A 9 -3.68 -5.85 -26.94
N MET A 10 -4.64 -5.81 -27.85
CA MET A 10 -5.83 -6.65 -27.79
C MET A 10 -6.36 -6.97 -29.18
N LYS A 11 -6.94 -8.16 -29.33
CA LYS A 11 -7.75 -8.53 -30.48
C LYS A 11 -9.22 -8.19 -30.16
N VAL A 12 -9.94 -7.62 -31.12
CA VAL A 12 -11.30 -7.09 -30.91
C VAL A 12 -12.23 -7.45 -32.05
N THR A 13 -13.52 -7.64 -31.73
CA THR A 13 -14.62 -7.52 -32.69
C THR A 13 -14.98 -6.04 -32.91
N PRO A 14 -15.77 -5.69 -33.94
CA PRO A 14 -16.25 -4.33 -34.13
C PRO A 14 -16.99 -3.73 -32.93
N GLU A 15 -17.81 -4.54 -32.23
CA GLU A 15 -18.48 -4.07 -31.02
C GLU A 15 -17.50 -3.83 -29.86
N GLN A 16 -16.53 -4.74 -29.66
CA GLN A 16 -15.50 -4.57 -28.64
C GLN A 16 -14.61 -3.37 -28.93
N SER A 17 -14.21 -3.16 -30.19
CA SER A 17 -13.41 -2.01 -30.61
C SER A 17 -14.11 -0.70 -30.26
N ARG A 18 -15.42 -0.61 -30.55
CA ARG A 18 -16.23 0.56 -30.20
C ARG A 18 -16.23 0.80 -28.68
N ALA A 19 -16.53 -0.23 -27.90
CA ALA A 19 -16.61 -0.11 -26.44
C ALA A 19 -15.27 0.30 -25.82
N VAL A 20 -14.15 -0.23 -26.32
CA VAL A 20 -12.79 0.14 -25.88
C VAL A 20 -12.51 1.61 -26.23
N GLN A 21 -12.82 2.06 -27.45
CA GLN A 21 -12.62 3.45 -27.86
C GLN A 21 -13.44 4.43 -27.02
N GLU A 22 -14.72 4.13 -26.76
CA GLU A 22 -15.57 4.94 -25.88
C GLU A 22 -14.97 5.08 -24.47
N ALA A 23 -14.49 3.98 -23.89
CA ALA A 23 -13.82 3.98 -22.59
C ALA A 23 -12.50 4.78 -22.61
N CYS A 24 -11.73 4.69 -23.70
CA CYS A 24 -10.49 5.45 -23.88
C CYS A 24 -10.77 6.96 -23.95
N PHE A 25 -11.71 7.39 -24.79
CA PHE A 25 -12.04 8.81 -24.98
C PHE A 25 -12.62 9.45 -23.71
N ALA A 26 -13.38 8.69 -22.92
CA ALA A 26 -13.87 9.11 -21.60
C ALA A 26 -12.73 9.34 -20.60
N ASN A 27 -11.56 8.75 -20.82
CA ASN A 27 -10.36 8.87 -19.96
C ASN A 27 -9.26 9.77 -20.56
N ASP A 28 -9.61 10.56 -21.58
CA ASP A 28 -8.70 11.43 -22.35
C ASP A 28 -7.56 10.69 -23.06
N ILE A 29 -7.79 9.45 -23.48
CA ILE A 29 -6.89 8.70 -24.37
C ILE A 29 -7.37 8.91 -25.80
N VAL A 30 -6.53 9.50 -26.66
CA VAL A 30 -6.89 9.91 -28.04
C VAL A 30 -6.12 9.11 -29.09
N TRP A 31 -6.44 9.29 -30.37
CA TRP A 31 -5.70 8.63 -31.44
C TRP A 31 -4.24 9.13 -31.51
N ASN A 32 -3.31 8.24 -31.86
CA ASN A 32 -1.93 8.67 -32.05
C ASN A 32 -1.82 9.61 -33.26
N GLY A 33 -1.41 10.86 -33.01
CA GLY A 33 -1.28 11.90 -34.03
C GLY A 33 -2.60 12.62 -34.38
N ASP A 34 -3.69 12.33 -33.66
CA ASP A 34 -4.98 13.01 -33.81
C ASP A 34 -5.69 13.13 -32.45
N ASP A 35 -5.95 14.36 -32.02
CA ASP A 35 -6.65 14.65 -30.75
C ASP A 35 -8.17 14.39 -30.84
N SER A 36 -8.67 13.88 -31.97
CA SER A 36 -10.07 13.51 -32.13
C SER A 36 -10.48 12.38 -31.18
N LYS A 37 -11.71 12.49 -30.67
CA LYS A 37 -12.40 11.47 -29.87
C LYS A 37 -13.47 10.75 -30.70
N THR A 38 -13.25 10.65 -32.01
CA THR A 38 -14.19 10.05 -32.94
C THR A 38 -13.98 8.54 -32.99
N ILE A 39 -15.08 7.80 -32.87
CA ILE A 39 -15.06 6.34 -33.01
C ILE A 39 -14.88 6.00 -34.49
N ILE A 40 -13.76 5.39 -34.82
CA ILE A 40 -13.36 5.03 -36.19
C ILE A 40 -12.61 3.70 -36.18
N TYR A 41 -12.42 3.12 -37.37
CA TYR A 41 -11.64 1.88 -37.55
C TYR A 41 -12.15 0.68 -36.72
N THR A 42 -13.45 0.59 -36.44
CA THR A 42 -14.04 -0.52 -35.67
C THR A 42 -13.84 -1.88 -36.33
N GLU A 43 -13.70 -1.91 -37.66
CA GLU A 43 -13.47 -3.15 -38.42
C GLU A 43 -12.01 -3.66 -38.33
N ARG A 44 -11.10 -2.90 -37.70
CA ARG A 44 -9.71 -3.33 -37.51
C ARG A 44 -9.66 -4.35 -36.36
N PRO A 45 -9.08 -5.55 -36.58
CA PRO A 45 -9.12 -6.62 -35.59
C PRO A 45 -8.21 -6.41 -34.38
N TYR A 46 -7.33 -5.41 -34.41
CA TYR A 46 -6.35 -5.16 -33.36
C TYR A 46 -6.38 -3.72 -32.88
N LEU A 47 -6.33 -3.52 -31.57
CA LEU A 47 -6.13 -2.23 -30.91
C LEU A 47 -4.88 -2.26 -30.02
N TYR A 48 -4.22 -1.10 -29.97
CA TYR A 48 -3.05 -0.86 -29.14
C TYR A 48 -3.24 0.42 -28.34
N ILE A 49 -3.07 0.33 -27.03
CA ILE A 49 -3.19 1.48 -26.13
C ILE A 49 -1.84 1.70 -25.46
N ARG A 50 -1.26 2.89 -25.63
CA ARG A 50 0.04 3.24 -25.07
C ARG A 50 -0.10 3.84 -23.68
N ALA A 51 0.90 3.62 -22.83
CA ALA A 51 1.02 4.24 -21.51
C ALA A 51 1.06 5.77 -21.58
N CYS A 52 1.50 6.32 -22.72
CA CYS A 52 1.49 7.76 -22.98
C CYS A 52 0.10 8.34 -23.28
N GLY A 53 -0.98 7.54 -23.26
CA GLY A 53 -2.35 8.03 -23.43
C GLY A 53 -2.82 8.12 -24.88
N THR A 54 -2.30 7.25 -25.76
CA THR A 54 -2.73 7.22 -27.17
C THR A 54 -3.20 5.82 -27.60
N ILE A 55 -4.20 5.76 -28.47
CA ILE A 55 -4.68 4.53 -29.12
C ILE A 55 -4.26 4.47 -30.60
N THR A 56 -3.97 3.26 -31.08
CA THR A 56 -3.73 2.92 -32.50
C THR A 56 -4.41 1.59 -32.85
N CYS A 57 -4.61 1.33 -34.14
CA CYS A 57 -5.21 0.10 -34.63
C CYS A 57 -4.31 -0.60 -35.66
N GLY A 58 -4.47 -1.92 -35.83
CA GLY A 58 -3.77 -2.71 -36.85
C GLY A 58 -4.72 -3.54 -37.71
N ALA A 59 -4.36 -3.80 -38.97
CA ALA A 59 -5.07 -4.71 -39.88
C ALA A 59 -4.61 -6.17 -39.78
N GLU A 60 -5.37 -7.07 -40.40
CA GLU A 60 -4.88 -8.43 -40.70
C GLU A 60 -3.61 -8.36 -41.57
N GLY A 61 -2.59 -9.15 -41.22
CA GLY A 61 -1.27 -9.11 -41.87
C GLY A 61 -0.27 -8.11 -41.26
N GLU A 62 -0.68 -7.28 -40.30
CA GLU A 62 0.22 -6.43 -39.49
C GLU A 62 0.62 -7.11 -38.17
N GLU A 63 0.63 -8.45 -38.14
CA GLU A 63 0.93 -9.25 -36.95
C GLU A 63 2.32 -8.97 -36.40
N ALA A 64 3.29 -8.57 -37.24
CA ALA A 64 4.62 -8.17 -36.77
C ALA A 64 4.60 -6.99 -35.78
N PHE A 65 3.60 -6.10 -35.88
CA PHE A 65 3.39 -5.02 -34.92
C PHE A 65 2.63 -5.51 -33.68
N PHE A 66 1.73 -6.48 -33.86
CA PHE A 66 0.98 -7.13 -32.78
C PHE A 66 1.85 -8.07 -31.93
N ASP A 67 2.76 -8.82 -32.53
CA ASP A 67 3.66 -9.77 -31.88
C ASP A 67 4.84 -9.09 -31.18
N ASN A 68 4.85 -7.75 -31.15
CA ASN A 68 5.81 -7.00 -30.38
C ASN A 68 5.73 -7.41 -28.89
N ALA A 69 6.80 -8.03 -28.40
CA ALA A 69 6.92 -8.55 -27.04
C ALA A 69 6.87 -7.44 -25.96
N LYS A 70 7.02 -6.16 -26.35
CA LYS A 70 6.89 -5.01 -25.43
C LYS A 70 5.45 -4.65 -25.11
N LEU A 71 4.47 -5.13 -25.88
CA LEU A 71 3.05 -4.87 -25.67
C LEU A 71 2.43 -6.02 -24.87
N CYS A 72 1.76 -5.71 -23.78
CA CYS A 72 1.10 -6.72 -22.95
C CYS A 72 -0.28 -7.09 -23.53
N PRO A 73 -0.56 -8.38 -23.80
CA PRO A 73 -1.90 -8.82 -24.17
C PRO A 73 -2.90 -8.54 -23.05
N ILE A 74 -4.09 -8.06 -23.40
CA ILE A 74 -5.21 -7.87 -22.48
C ILE A 74 -6.54 -8.11 -23.21
N GLU A 75 -7.53 -8.63 -22.48
CA GLU A 75 -8.89 -8.75 -23.01
C GLU A 75 -9.60 -7.39 -23.06
N PRO A 76 -10.42 -7.10 -24.09
CA PRO A 76 -11.12 -5.83 -24.24
C PRO A 76 -11.94 -5.42 -23.00
N GLU A 77 -12.64 -6.38 -22.38
CA GLU A 77 -13.46 -6.14 -21.19
C GLU A 77 -12.59 -5.79 -19.97
N SER A 78 -11.40 -6.38 -19.89
CA SER A 78 -10.45 -6.12 -18.81
C SER A 78 -9.87 -4.71 -18.89
N ILE A 79 -9.54 -4.23 -20.10
CA ILE A 79 -9.07 -2.84 -20.24
C ILE A 79 -10.19 -1.84 -19.97
N ILE A 80 -11.44 -2.11 -20.40
CA ILE A 80 -12.59 -1.25 -20.12
C ILE A 80 -12.81 -1.15 -18.61
N ALA A 81 -12.79 -2.29 -17.90
CA ALA A 81 -12.91 -2.33 -16.45
C ALA A 81 -11.77 -1.54 -15.77
N MET A 82 -10.53 -1.71 -16.25
CA MET A 82 -9.39 -0.97 -15.74
C MET A 82 -9.53 0.54 -15.96
N LEU A 83 -9.95 0.99 -17.15
CA LEU A 83 -10.16 2.40 -17.47
C LEU A 83 -11.30 3.01 -16.65
N ASN A 84 -12.36 2.26 -16.37
CA ASN A 84 -13.51 2.73 -15.58
C ASN A 84 -13.31 2.60 -14.07
N SER A 85 -12.28 1.89 -13.60
CA SER A 85 -11.98 1.79 -12.17
C SER A 85 -11.57 3.14 -11.56
N LYS A 86 -11.94 3.40 -10.30
CA LYS A 86 -11.42 4.56 -9.56
C LYS A 86 -9.89 4.46 -9.47
N PRO A 87 -9.14 5.59 -9.58
CA PRO A 87 -7.69 5.56 -9.40
C PRO A 87 -7.38 4.95 -8.04
N LYS A 88 -6.42 4.03 -8.00
CA LYS A 88 -5.91 3.47 -6.75
C LYS A 88 -5.28 4.66 -6.00
N GLY A 89 -5.86 5.02 -4.85
CA GLY A 89 -5.37 6.13 -4.03
C GLY A 89 -3.89 5.96 -3.68
N HIS A 90 -3.24 7.05 -3.25
CA HIS A 90 -1.85 6.98 -2.80
C HIS A 90 -1.68 5.84 -1.77
N PRO A 91 -0.62 5.01 -1.83
CA PRO A 91 -0.46 3.87 -0.92
C PRO A 91 -0.52 4.27 0.56
N HIS A 92 -0.16 5.52 0.87
CA HIS A 92 -0.13 6.09 2.21
C HIS A 92 -1.32 7.01 2.51
N ALA A 93 -2.42 6.96 1.75
CA ALA A 93 -3.53 7.92 1.88
C ALA A 93 -4.11 8.01 3.30
N GLU A 94 -4.21 6.89 4.01
CA GLU A 94 -4.68 6.85 5.40
C GLU A 94 -3.67 7.51 6.36
N LEU A 95 -2.38 7.20 6.19
CA LEU A 95 -1.31 7.81 6.99
C LEU A 95 -1.18 9.32 6.72
N MET A 96 -1.43 9.77 5.48
CA MET A 96 -1.50 11.20 5.14
C MET A 96 -2.62 11.91 5.89
N ALA A 97 -3.78 11.27 6.05
CA ALA A 97 -4.89 11.82 6.81
C ALA A 97 -4.51 11.96 8.30
N GLN A 98 -3.94 10.92 8.90
CA GLN A 98 -3.46 10.96 10.27
C GLN A 98 -2.38 12.02 10.50
N TYR A 99 -1.43 12.16 9.56
CA TYR A 99 -0.41 13.20 9.66
C TYR A 99 -0.99 14.62 9.56
N ALA A 100 -2.09 14.81 8.84
CA ALA A 100 -2.78 16.09 8.79
C ALA A 100 -3.43 16.44 10.15
N GLU A 101 -3.95 15.44 10.88
CA GLU A 101 -4.42 15.61 12.25
C GLU A 101 -3.28 16.01 13.18
N ASP A 102 -2.15 15.30 13.15
CA ASP A 102 -0.96 15.64 13.95
C ASP A 102 -0.42 17.04 13.60
N ALA A 103 -0.44 17.44 12.32
CA ALA A 103 -0.02 18.75 11.87
C ALA A 103 -0.93 19.90 12.35
N ALA A 104 -2.15 19.59 12.77
CA ALA A 104 -3.02 20.56 13.41
C ALA A 104 -2.66 20.78 14.89
N GLU A 105 -2.00 19.81 15.54
CA GLU A 105 -1.62 19.88 16.96
C GLU A 105 -0.24 20.51 17.19
N THR A 106 0.68 20.39 16.22
CA THR A 106 2.07 20.86 16.38
C THR A 106 2.64 21.41 15.07
N ASP A 107 3.60 22.34 15.17
CA ASP A 107 4.38 22.86 14.05
C ASP A 107 5.44 21.87 13.52
N LYS A 108 5.68 20.76 14.26
CA LYS A 108 6.67 19.73 13.93
C LYS A 108 6.11 18.31 14.01
N PRO A 109 5.01 17.99 13.32
CA PRO A 109 4.35 16.68 13.41
C PRO A 109 5.25 15.52 13.01
N TRP A 110 6.21 15.74 12.10
CA TRP A 110 7.15 14.72 11.64
C TRP A 110 7.99 14.10 12.75
N VAL A 111 8.22 14.77 13.89
CA VAL A 111 9.00 14.18 14.99
C VAL A 111 8.29 12.99 15.66
N TRP A 112 6.97 12.88 15.46
CA TRP A 112 6.13 11.77 15.89
C TRP A 112 6.06 10.64 14.85
N TRP A 113 6.80 10.74 13.75
CA TRP A 113 6.74 9.77 12.66
C TRP A 113 8.11 9.16 12.38
N GLU A 114 8.09 7.98 11.77
CA GLU A 114 9.27 7.25 11.36
C GLU A 114 9.10 6.73 9.94
N PHE A 115 10.22 6.58 9.24
CA PHE A 115 10.29 5.89 7.96
C PHE A 115 11.23 4.70 8.05
N PHE A 116 10.93 3.67 7.26
CA PHE A 116 11.72 2.45 7.23
C PHE A 116 12.92 2.60 6.29
N ILE A 117 14.08 2.16 6.77
CA ILE A 117 15.30 1.97 5.98
C ILE A 117 15.57 0.48 5.95
N ALA A 118 15.47 -0.10 4.75
CA ALA A 118 15.89 -1.47 4.52
C ALA A 118 17.42 -1.58 4.63
N ALA A 119 17.89 -2.72 5.11
CA ALA A 119 19.28 -3.07 5.26
C ALA A 119 20.05 -2.85 3.95
N ASP A 120 21.24 -2.27 4.08
CA ASP A 120 22.22 -2.16 3.01
C ASP A 120 23.51 -2.88 3.43
N GLU A 121 24.57 -2.74 2.63
CA GLU A 121 25.87 -3.35 2.93
C GLU A 121 26.47 -2.92 4.29
N TYR A 122 25.95 -1.85 4.91
CA TYR A 122 26.51 -1.22 6.09
C TYR A 122 25.55 -1.21 7.31
N GLY A 123 24.38 -1.85 7.25
CA GLY A 123 23.50 -1.92 8.43
C GLY A 123 22.21 -2.72 8.26
N ASP A 124 21.53 -2.91 9.40
CA ASP A 124 20.27 -3.67 9.50
C ASP A 124 19.03 -2.82 9.18
N ASP A 125 17.93 -3.53 8.90
CA ASP A 125 16.58 -3.00 8.78
C ASP A 125 16.21 -2.17 10.02
N ARG A 126 15.80 -0.91 9.82
CA ARG A 126 15.46 -0.03 10.95
C ARG A 126 14.44 1.03 10.63
N TRP A 127 13.68 1.40 11.65
CA TRP A 127 12.84 2.59 11.65
C TRP A 127 13.66 3.80 12.11
N VAL A 128 13.58 4.90 11.35
CA VAL A 128 14.30 6.13 11.67
C VAL A 128 13.30 7.27 11.80
N THR A 129 13.46 8.07 12.85
CA THR A 129 12.63 9.26 13.08
C THR A 129 12.73 10.23 11.90
N CYS A 130 11.58 10.69 11.42
CA CYS A 130 11.52 11.77 10.45
C CYS A 130 12.02 13.05 11.12
N ASN A 131 13.04 13.69 10.53
CA ASN A 131 13.63 14.94 11.02
C ASN A 131 13.19 16.17 10.21
N ARG A 132 12.32 15.98 9.21
CA ARG A 132 11.78 16.97 8.29
C ARG A 132 10.36 16.60 7.88
N PRO A 133 9.56 17.55 7.36
CA PRO A 133 8.21 17.26 6.84
C PRO A 133 8.22 16.07 5.86
N ILE A 134 7.22 15.21 5.99
CA ILE A 134 7.11 13.97 5.21
C ILE A 134 6.65 14.30 3.78
N THR A 135 7.41 13.83 2.78
CA THR A 135 7.10 13.98 1.35
C THR A 135 6.31 12.80 0.77
N TRP A 136 6.08 11.75 1.57
CA TRP A 136 5.31 10.55 1.22
C TRP A 136 5.78 9.83 -0.04
N GLU A 137 7.07 9.52 -0.12
CA GLU A 137 7.59 8.67 -1.19
C GLU A 137 6.86 7.31 -1.26
N THR A 138 6.32 6.96 -2.43
CA THR A 138 5.50 5.76 -2.64
C THR A 138 6.24 4.46 -2.32
N GLN A 139 7.56 4.44 -2.46
CA GLN A 139 8.43 3.28 -2.23
C GLN A 139 8.87 3.12 -0.76
N LYS A 140 8.65 4.14 0.07
CA LYS A 140 9.04 4.13 1.49
C LYS A 140 7.88 3.70 2.36
N GLN A 141 8.17 3.01 3.44
CA GLN A 141 7.18 2.72 4.49
C GLN A 141 7.29 3.79 5.57
N TYR A 142 6.14 4.23 6.06
CA TYR A 142 6.02 5.23 7.11
C TYR A 142 5.13 4.69 8.23
N ARG A 143 5.34 5.20 9.44
CA ARG A 143 4.45 4.97 10.57
C ARG A 143 4.47 6.15 11.52
N ARG A 144 3.37 6.38 12.23
CA ARG A 144 3.36 7.19 13.45
C ARG A 144 4.05 6.39 14.56
N LYS A 145 4.86 7.05 15.39
CA LYS A 145 5.46 6.46 16.57
C LYS A 145 4.34 5.96 17.47
N PRO A 146 4.50 4.77 18.09
CA PRO A 146 3.58 4.36 19.13
C PRO A 146 3.58 5.41 20.25
N ASP A 147 2.41 5.77 20.76
CA ASP A 147 2.32 6.52 22.02
C ASP A 147 2.95 5.69 23.15
N ILE A 148 3.29 6.28 24.30
CA ILE A 148 3.98 5.57 25.39
C ILE A 148 3.06 5.46 26.61
N ILE A 149 2.96 4.27 27.20
CA ILE A 149 2.38 4.04 28.52
C ILE A 149 3.48 4.20 29.57
N LYS A 150 3.18 4.94 30.65
CA LYS A 150 4.07 5.10 31.81
C LYS A 150 3.48 4.46 33.06
N ILE A 151 4.27 3.64 33.76
CA ILE A 151 3.93 3.01 35.04
C ILE A 151 5.13 3.15 35.97
N GLY A 152 5.06 4.07 36.93
CA GLY A 152 6.21 4.39 37.79
C GLY A 152 7.39 4.91 36.95
N LYS A 153 8.57 4.30 37.13
CA LYS A 153 9.77 4.56 36.30
C LYS A 153 9.80 3.81 34.96
N HIS A 154 8.84 2.93 34.71
CA HIS A 154 8.81 2.08 33.52
C HIS A 154 7.98 2.71 32.42
N GLU A 155 8.44 2.54 31.19
CA GLU A 155 7.79 3.04 29.98
C GLU A 155 7.77 1.94 28.93
N PHE A 156 6.66 1.80 28.21
CA PHE A 156 6.59 0.91 27.05
C PHE A 156 5.60 1.45 26.01
N PRO A 157 5.77 1.09 24.73
CA PRO A 157 4.87 1.48 23.66
C PRO A 157 3.40 1.12 23.93
N LEU A 158 2.48 1.99 23.51
CA LEU A 158 1.05 1.76 23.55
C LEU A 158 0.74 0.55 22.65
N PRO A 159 0.08 -0.49 23.20
CA PRO A 159 -0.37 -1.61 22.41
C PRO A 159 -1.32 -1.19 21.27
N MET A 160 -1.42 -2.04 20.26
CA MET A 160 -2.36 -1.87 19.16
C MET A 160 -3.80 -1.71 19.69
N GLN A 161 -4.50 -0.69 19.22
CA GLN A 161 -5.90 -0.41 19.59
C GLN A 161 -6.90 -0.92 18.54
N THR A 162 -6.43 -1.17 17.31
CA THR A 162 -7.23 -1.65 16.19
C THR A 162 -6.59 -2.89 15.58
N ALA A 163 -7.43 -3.73 14.97
CA ALA A 163 -6.96 -4.91 14.25
C ALA A 163 -6.14 -4.48 13.02
N PRO A 164 -4.98 -5.11 12.78
CA PRO A 164 -4.23 -4.89 11.55
C PRO A 164 -4.92 -5.59 10.37
N THR A 165 -4.44 -5.36 9.15
CA THR A 165 -4.91 -6.10 7.97
C THR A 165 -4.63 -7.59 8.10
N ASP A 166 -5.54 -8.44 7.63
CA ASP A 166 -5.32 -9.89 7.53
C ASP A 166 -4.02 -10.21 6.79
N GLY A 167 -3.27 -11.16 7.32
CA GLY A 167 -1.93 -11.52 6.85
C GLY A 167 -0.80 -10.68 7.45
N THR A 168 -1.10 -9.63 8.23
CA THR A 168 -0.06 -8.83 8.89
C THR A 168 0.62 -9.62 10.00
N ARG A 169 1.95 -9.68 10.00
CA ARG A 169 2.71 -10.19 11.13
C ARG A 169 2.62 -9.20 12.30
N TYR A 170 2.19 -9.68 13.45
CA TYR A 170 2.18 -8.92 14.69
C TYR A 170 2.98 -9.65 15.78
N TRP A 171 3.37 -8.90 16.80
CA TRP A 171 4.05 -9.40 17.99
C TRP A 171 3.12 -9.26 19.18
N TYR A 172 3.19 -10.18 20.13
CA TYR A 172 2.35 -10.12 21.32
C TYR A 172 3.11 -10.59 22.55
N VAL A 173 2.70 -10.10 23.71
CA VAL A 173 3.23 -10.55 25.00
C VAL A 173 2.52 -11.83 25.41
N ASN A 174 3.29 -12.87 25.70
CA ASN A 174 2.81 -14.17 26.13
C ASN A 174 3.40 -14.56 27.49
N GLN A 175 2.63 -15.31 28.26
CA GLN A 175 3.05 -15.80 29.57
C GLN A 175 3.69 -17.19 29.44
N TYR A 176 4.88 -17.33 30.00
CA TYR A 176 5.59 -18.59 30.17
C TYR A 176 5.84 -18.88 31.66
N SER A 177 6.29 -20.10 31.97
CA SER A 177 6.65 -20.50 33.34
C SER A 177 7.80 -19.67 33.94
N TYR A 178 8.57 -18.99 33.10
CA TYR A 178 9.71 -18.16 33.48
C TYR A 178 9.48 -16.64 33.24
N GLY A 179 8.21 -16.23 33.11
CA GLY A 179 7.81 -14.82 32.96
C GLY A 179 7.20 -14.51 31.60
N PHE A 180 7.05 -13.21 31.32
CA PHE A 180 6.52 -12.70 30.06
C PHE A 180 7.61 -12.59 28.99
N LYS A 181 7.26 -12.95 27.75
CA LYS A 181 8.12 -12.78 26.57
C LYS A 181 7.30 -12.35 25.35
N SER A 182 8.00 -11.81 24.36
CA SER A 182 7.44 -11.49 23.05
C SER A 182 7.42 -12.73 22.15
N ASP A 183 6.28 -13.00 21.53
CA ASP A 183 6.10 -13.96 20.44
C ASP A 183 5.55 -13.24 19.19
N SER A 184 5.59 -13.91 18.04
CA SER A 184 4.94 -13.40 16.82
C SER A 184 3.91 -14.36 16.26
N MET A 185 2.94 -13.81 15.56
CA MET A 185 1.96 -14.57 14.78
C MET A 185 1.54 -13.76 13.54
N VAL A 186 0.93 -14.44 12.57
CA VAL A 186 0.27 -13.79 11.44
C VAL A 186 -1.19 -13.57 11.83
N TRP A 187 -1.66 -12.34 11.70
CA TRP A 187 -3.04 -11.97 11.97
C TRP A 187 -3.96 -12.67 10.97
N THR A 188 -4.94 -13.42 11.44
CA THR A 188 -5.91 -14.17 10.62
C THR A 188 -7.35 -13.83 10.98
N SER A 189 -7.55 -12.74 11.74
CA SER A 189 -8.85 -12.33 12.31
C SER A 189 -9.54 -13.46 13.11
N HIS A 190 -8.76 -14.41 13.63
CA HIS A 190 -9.28 -15.49 14.44
C HIS A 190 -9.55 -15.00 15.86
N ASN A 191 -10.39 -15.71 16.62
CA ASN A 191 -10.76 -15.31 17.98
C ASN A 191 -9.54 -15.09 18.92
N VAL A 192 -8.45 -15.83 18.72
CA VAL A 192 -7.21 -15.71 19.48
C VAL A 192 -6.55 -14.35 19.23
N ASP A 193 -6.55 -13.89 17.97
CA ASP A 193 -6.01 -12.58 17.59
C ASP A 193 -6.81 -11.46 18.26
N SER A 194 -8.14 -11.53 18.17
CA SER A 194 -9.06 -10.57 18.79
C SER A 194 -8.93 -10.54 20.32
N ASN A 195 -8.78 -11.70 20.97
CA ASN A 195 -8.61 -11.76 22.43
C ASN A 195 -7.32 -11.09 22.89
N ARG A 196 -6.21 -11.27 22.16
CA ARG A 196 -4.92 -10.64 22.49
C ARG A 196 -4.95 -9.13 22.26
N LEU A 197 -5.60 -8.69 21.19
CA LEU A 197 -5.81 -7.27 20.90
C LEU A 197 -6.62 -6.60 22.02
N ASN A 198 -7.76 -7.19 22.39
CA ASN A 198 -8.62 -6.69 23.45
C ASN A 198 -7.95 -6.70 24.84
N ALA A 199 -6.98 -7.59 25.05
CA ALA A 199 -6.18 -7.63 26.27
C ALA A 199 -5.03 -6.59 26.29
N GLY A 200 -4.85 -5.80 25.23
CA GLY A 200 -3.75 -4.84 25.12
C GLY A 200 -2.37 -5.50 25.03
N MET A 201 -2.29 -6.72 24.47
CA MET A 201 -1.04 -7.47 24.42
C MET A 201 -0.33 -7.41 23.07
N CYS A 202 -0.96 -6.82 22.05
CA CYS A 202 -0.47 -6.82 20.67
C CYS A 202 0.34 -5.57 20.31
N HIS A 203 1.40 -5.77 19.52
CA HIS A 203 2.31 -4.74 19.01
C HIS A 203 2.68 -5.02 17.55
N LEU A 204 2.90 -3.95 16.77
CA LEU A 204 3.37 -4.10 15.38
C LEU A 204 4.87 -4.41 15.29
N THR A 205 5.62 -4.27 16.39
CA THR A 205 7.06 -4.59 16.42
C THR A 205 7.43 -5.49 17.57
N LYS A 206 8.50 -6.26 17.33
CA LYS A 206 9.12 -7.11 18.33
C LYS A 206 9.61 -6.31 19.53
N ASP A 207 10.37 -5.25 19.27
CA ASP A 207 10.96 -4.38 20.28
C ASP A 207 9.90 -3.78 21.23
N ALA A 208 8.78 -3.29 20.68
CA ALA A 208 7.66 -2.81 21.51
C ALA A 208 7.04 -3.90 22.40
N ALA A 209 6.88 -5.12 21.88
CA ALA A 209 6.40 -6.25 22.66
C ALA A 209 7.42 -6.73 23.71
N GLU A 210 8.72 -6.66 23.41
CA GLU A 210 9.78 -6.99 24.37
C GLU A 210 9.83 -5.97 25.51
N GLN A 211 9.77 -4.67 25.21
CA GLN A 211 9.66 -3.61 26.22
C GLN A 211 8.42 -3.82 27.10
N HIS A 212 7.25 -4.09 26.51
CA HIS A 212 6.04 -4.38 27.28
C HIS A 212 6.20 -5.61 28.18
N ALA A 213 6.78 -6.70 27.68
CA ALA A 213 7.04 -7.91 28.47
C ALA A 213 8.02 -7.65 29.63
N ASP A 214 9.07 -6.88 29.41
CA ASP A 214 10.06 -6.53 30.43
C ASP A 214 9.44 -5.68 31.54
N VAL A 215 8.57 -4.73 31.19
CA VAL A 215 7.80 -3.94 32.17
C VAL A 215 6.87 -4.83 32.99
N LEU A 216 6.11 -5.75 32.37
CA LEU A 216 5.27 -6.69 33.13
C LEU A 216 6.09 -7.59 34.07
N ASN A 217 7.28 -8.03 33.64
CA ASN A 217 8.20 -8.79 34.48
C ASN A 217 8.76 -7.96 35.65
N ALA A 218 9.01 -6.66 35.46
CA ALA A 218 9.43 -5.75 36.53
C ALA A 218 8.30 -5.54 37.56
N ILE A 219 7.08 -5.26 37.07
CA ILE A 219 5.89 -5.09 37.90
C ILE A 219 5.62 -6.34 38.75
N ASN A 220 5.68 -7.54 38.15
CA ASN A 220 5.48 -8.80 38.88
C ASN A 220 6.52 -9.05 39.98
N ARG A 221 7.68 -8.40 39.92
CA ARG A 221 8.73 -8.46 40.96
C ARG A 221 8.59 -7.35 42.01
N GLY A 222 7.56 -6.50 41.90
CA GLY A 222 7.34 -5.35 42.78
C GLY A 222 8.21 -4.13 42.45
N ASP A 223 8.90 -4.13 41.31
CA ASP A 223 9.76 -3.03 40.88
C ASP A 223 8.93 -1.95 40.18
N VAL A 224 8.15 -1.17 40.93
CA VAL A 224 7.21 -0.17 40.38
C VAL A 224 7.54 1.27 40.83
N GLU A 225 8.44 1.44 41.80
CA GLU A 225 8.87 2.75 42.34
C GLU A 225 10.09 3.33 41.59
#